data_AF-K6WJ32-F1
#
_entry.id   AF-K6WJ32-F1
#
_cell.length_a   1.000
_cell.length_b   1.000
_cell.length_c   1.000
_cell.angle_alpha   90.00
_cell.angle_beta   90.00
_cell.angle_gamma   90.00
#
_symmetry.space_group_name_H-M   'P 1'
#
loop_
_entity.id
_entity.type
_entity.pdbx_description
1 polymer ?
#
loop_
_entity_poly.entity_id
_entity_poly.type
_entity_poly.pdbx_seq_one_letter_code
_entity_poly.pdbx_strand_id
1 'polypeptide(L)'
;MNYALTELDRESRMGGLGTENSDREVRTISIADFTHRFEEIADQLWSAATDIGFFQVVDHGIDMAEVNQAFTMAEAFFALPAEVKQQYPLKKGTNAGWEYKSQVRPSVGTADEKESYQYTRPRMSELWPSEEEITGFRSTIEAFERKCWSIAMDLLSCFAVRLGVDRDFFTRAHDPESPNYQSTLRLLHYYPFPEDMLGVDGVWRAGAHTDFDALTLLFQRAGQGGLQVLPGAEAQGQAWTPVEPADD
;
A
#
# COMPACT_ATOMS: atom_id res chain seq x y z
N MET A 1 -29.20 -4.84 -6.42
CA MET A 1 -28.01 -5.65 -6.77
C MET A 1 -27.07 -5.57 -5.58
N ASN A 2 -26.70 -6.72 -5.03
CA ASN A 2 -26.14 -6.88 -3.70
C ASN A 2 -24.60 -6.95 -3.72
N TYR A 3 -23.97 -6.07 -4.50
CA TYR A 3 -22.54 -6.17 -4.84
C TYR A 3 -21.65 -6.19 -3.60
N ALA A 4 -22.01 -5.39 -2.58
CA ALA A 4 -21.29 -5.27 -1.31
C ALA A 4 -21.20 -6.61 -0.53
N LEU A 5 -22.25 -7.44 -0.56
CA LEU A 5 -22.21 -8.73 0.16
C LEU A 5 -21.34 -9.77 -0.56
N THR A 6 -21.22 -9.70 -1.89
CA THR A 6 -20.38 -10.63 -2.67
C THR A 6 -18.89 -10.44 -2.43
N GLU A 7 -18.41 -9.20 -2.35
CA GLU A 7 -17.00 -8.91 -2.05
C GLU A 7 -16.66 -9.23 -0.59
N LEU A 8 -17.52 -8.85 0.36
CA LEU A 8 -17.36 -9.22 1.77
C LEU A 8 -17.34 -10.75 1.98
N ASP A 9 -18.21 -11.49 1.29
CA ASP A 9 -18.22 -12.96 1.32
C ASP A 9 -16.96 -13.55 0.68
N ARG A 10 -16.37 -12.90 -0.33
CA ARG A 10 -15.12 -13.32 -0.96
C ARG A 10 -13.94 -13.08 -0.02
N GLU A 11 -13.83 -11.90 0.58
CA GLU A 11 -12.83 -11.54 1.60
C GLU A 11 -12.86 -12.51 2.79
N SER A 12 -14.05 -12.87 3.27
CA SER A 12 -14.20 -13.82 4.38
C SER A 12 -13.65 -15.22 4.09
N ARG A 13 -13.52 -15.60 2.81
CA ARG A 13 -12.96 -16.89 2.35
C ARG A 13 -11.48 -16.84 2.01
N MET A 14 -10.90 -15.63 1.89
CA MET A 14 -9.47 -15.45 1.63
C MET A 14 -8.64 -15.65 2.91
N GLY A 15 -9.16 -15.28 4.09
CA GLY A 15 -8.43 -15.32 5.37
C GLY A 15 -8.27 -16.68 6.06
N GLY A 16 -8.29 -17.80 5.32
CA GLY A 16 -8.13 -19.16 5.87
C GLY A 16 -6.68 -19.66 5.83
N LEU A 17 -6.39 -20.78 6.52
CA LEU A 17 -5.12 -21.49 6.38
C LEU A 17 -4.96 -21.95 4.92
N GLY A 18 -3.80 -21.65 4.34
CA GLY A 18 -3.45 -22.03 2.98
C GLY A 18 -2.06 -22.67 2.91
N THR A 19 -1.53 -22.80 1.70
CA THR A 19 -0.15 -23.25 1.48
C THR A 19 0.68 -22.13 0.90
N GLU A 20 1.98 -22.13 1.20
CA GLU A 20 2.93 -21.27 0.49
C GLU A 20 3.27 -21.88 -0.88
N ASN A 21 3.33 -21.04 -1.91
CA ASN A 21 3.79 -21.36 -3.25
C ASN A 21 4.85 -20.35 -3.68
N SER A 22 6.11 -20.70 -3.40
CA SER A 22 7.30 -19.92 -3.74
C SER A 22 7.78 -20.16 -5.19
N ASP A 23 7.15 -21.08 -5.93
CA ASP A 23 7.48 -21.36 -7.33
C ASP A 23 6.79 -20.39 -8.31
N ARG A 24 5.79 -19.63 -7.86
CA ARG A 24 5.09 -18.65 -8.69
C ARG A 24 5.95 -17.40 -8.88
N GLU A 25 6.20 -17.06 -10.13
CA GLU A 25 6.91 -15.83 -10.50
C GLU A 25 6.11 -14.58 -10.09
N VAL A 26 6.74 -13.65 -9.38
CA VAL A 26 6.28 -12.27 -9.24
C VAL A 26 7.04 -11.42 -10.26
N ARG A 27 6.32 -10.92 -11.27
CA ARG A 27 6.95 -10.24 -12.41
C ARG A 27 7.54 -8.89 -11.96
N THR A 28 8.79 -8.67 -12.33
CA THR A 28 9.49 -7.39 -12.15
C THR A 28 9.53 -6.64 -13.47
N ILE A 29 9.06 -5.40 -13.47
CA ILE A 29 8.84 -4.60 -14.68
C ILE A 29 9.62 -3.30 -14.56
N SER A 30 10.59 -3.10 -15.45
CA SER A 30 11.34 -1.85 -15.55
C SER A 30 10.52 -0.80 -16.30
N ILE A 31 10.37 0.38 -15.71
CA ILE A 31 9.76 1.55 -16.38
C ILE A 31 10.80 2.53 -16.94
N ALA A 32 12.06 2.10 -17.06
CA ALA A 32 13.10 2.88 -17.72
C ALA A 32 12.73 3.20 -19.17
N ASP A 33 13.08 4.42 -19.60
CA ASP A 33 12.78 4.92 -20.95
C ASP A 33 11.27 4.86 -21.29
N PHE A 34 10.43 5.16 -20.29
CA PHE A 34 8.97 4.99 -20.32
C PHE A 34 8.30 5.52 -21.60
N THR A 35 8.74 6.67 -22.11
CA THR A 35 8.14 7.27 -23.31
C THR A 35 8.38 6.42 -24.57
N HIS A 36 9.58 5.90 -24.78
CA HIS A 36 9.90 5.11 -25.98
C HIS A 36 9.47 3.65 -25.84
N ARG A 37 9.41 3.12 -24.61
CA ARG A 37 9.01 1.75 -24.30
C ARG A 37 7.55 1.62 -23.85
N PHE A 38 6.74 2.66 -24.04
CA PHE A 38 5.38 2.74 -23.49
C PHE A 38 4.52 1.50 -23.80
N GLU A 39 4.47 1.07 -25.06
CA GLU A 39 3.65 -0.07 -25.49
C GLU A 39 4.15 -1.38 -24.86
N GLU A 40 5.47 -1.60 -24.81
CA GLU A 40 6.08 -2.77 -24.19
C GLU A 40 5.77 -2.83 -22.68
N ILE A 41 5.95 -1.70 -21.99
CA ILE A 41 5.66 -1.57 -20.57
C ILE A 41 4.16 -1.79 -20.31
N ALA A 42 3.29 -1.23 -21.14
CA ALA A 42 1.85 -1.43 -21.04
C ALA A 42 1.44 -2.90 -21.27
N ASP A 43 2.14 -3.62 -22.13
CA ASP A 43 1.97 -5.06 -22.33
C ASP A 43 2.38 -5.89 -21.11
N GLN A 44 3.54 -5.59 -20.54
CA GLN A 44 4.04 -6.28 -19.34
C GLN A 44 3.16 -6.03 -18.12
N LEU A 45 2.79 -4.76 -17.87
CA LEU A 45 1.94 -4.37 -16.74
C LEU A 45 0.55 -4.99 -16.85
N TRP A 46 -0.05 -4.98 -18.04
CA TRP A 46 -1.36 -5.60 -18.27
C TRP A 46 -1.34 -7.09 -17.99
N SER A 47 -0.37 -7.83 -18.56
CA SER A 47 -0.25 -9.26 -18.32
C SER A 47 -0.05 -9.57 -16.83
N ALA A 48 0.81 -8.85 -16.13
CA ALA A 48 1.00 -9.04 -14.69
C ALA A 48 -0.27 -8.76 -13.87
N ALA A 49 -0.97 -7.68 -14.18
CA ALA A 49 -2.21 -7.33 -13.50
C ALA A 49 -3.35 -8.34 -13.77
N THR A 50 -3.48 -8.86 -14.99
CA THR A 50 -4.56 -9.81 -15.32
C THR A 50 -4.29 -11.25 -14.90
N ASP A 51 -3.02 -11.67 -14.87
CA ASP A 51 -2.67 -13.04 -14.53
C ASP A 51 -2.52 -13.22 -13.01
N ILE A 52 -1.82 -12.29 -12.36
CA ILE A 52 -1.44 -12.38 -10.94
C ILE A 52 -2.24 -11.36 -10.11
N GLY A 53 -2.43 -10.14 -10.64
CA GLY A 53 -2.97 -9.02 -9.88
C GLY A 53 -1.90 -8.29 -9.05
N PHE A 54 -0.62 -8.60 -9.27
CA PHE A 54 0.51 -8.00 -8.53
C PHE A 54 1.79 -8.05 -9.39
N PHE A 55 2.68 -7.08 -9.19
CA PHE A 55 3.99 -6.99 -9.85
C PHE A 55 4.92 -6.05 -9.07
N GLN A 56 6.23 -6.18 -9.30
CA GLN A 56 7.25 -5.24 -8.84
C GLN A 56 7.62 -4.28 -9.97
N VAL A 57 7.89 -3.03 -9.62
CA VAL A 57 8.31 -1.99 -10.56
C VAL A 57 9.71 -1.53 -10.20
N VAL A 58 10.63 -1.53 -11.17
CA VAL A 58 12.01 -1.06 -11.03
C VAL A 58 12.29 0.08 -12.00
N ASP A 59 13.43 0.77 -11.82
CA ASP A 59 13.83 1.95 -12.60
C ASP A 59 12.77 3.08 -12.57
N HIS A 60 12.02 3.19 -11.48
CA HIS A 60 10.92 4.14 -11.33
C HIS A 60 11.37 5.58 -11.02
N GLY A 61 12.66 5.81 -10.82
CA GLY A 61 13.25 7.15 -10.71
C GLY A 61 13.07 7.85 -9.35
N ILE A 62 12.61 7.16 -8.31
CA ILE A 62 12.73 7.66 -6.93
C ILE A 62 14.07 7.16 -6.40
N ASP A 63 14.88 8.08 -5.86
CA ASP A 63 16.14 7.70 -5.21
C ASP A 63 15.83 6.94 -3.91
N MET A 64 16.53 5.82 -3.69
CA MET A 64 16.39 5.06 -2.45
C MET A 64 16.70 5.89 -1.19
N ALA A 65 17.51 6.95 -1.30
CA ALA A 65 17.70 7.91 -0.22
C ALA A 65 16.38 8.60 0.18
N GLU A 66 15.48 8.87 -0.76
CA GLU A 66 14.19 9.51 -0.51
C GLU A 66 13.18 8.52 0.08
N VAL A 67 13.17 7.27 -0.40
CA VAL A 67 12.38 6.18 0.21
C VAL A 67 12.81 5.97 1.66
N ASN A 68 14.11 5.88 1.92
CA ASN A 68 14.68 5.74 3.26
C ASN A 68 14.38 6.95 4.15
N GLN A 69 14.38 8.15 3.60
CA GLN A 69 14.01 9.36 4.33
C GLN A 69 12.52 9.33 4.72
N ALA A 70 11.63 8.86 3.84
CA ALA A 70 10.21 8.68 4.19
C ALA A 70 10.01 7.64 5.31
N PHE A 71 10.75 6.52 5.26
CA PHE A 71 10.78 5.55 6.37
C PHE A 71 11.31 6.17 7.66
N THR A 72 12.37 6.98 7.59
CA THR A 72 12.92 7.68 8.76
C THR A 72 11.89 8.63 9.40
N MET A 73 11.11 9.34 8.58
CA MET A 73 10.02 10.19 9.08
C MET A 73 8.90 9.35 9.73
N ALA A 74 8.53 8.22 9.12
CA ALA A 74 7.55 7.31 9.71
C ALA A 74 8.02 6.77 11.07
N GLU A 75 9.27 6.31 11.15
CA GLU A 75 9.90 5.84 12.40
C GLU A 75 9.90 6.94 13.47
N ALA A 76 10.32 8.16 13.12
CA ALA A 76 10.31 9.30 14.03
C ALA A 76 8.91 9.59 14.57
N PHE A 77 7.89 9.53 13.71
CA PHE A 77 6.50 9.71 14.13
C PHE A 77 6.03 8.61 15.07
N PHE A 78 6.26 7.34 14.73
CA PHE A 78 5.80 6.22 15.54
C PHE A 78 6.57 6.09 16.87
N ALA A 79 7.79 6.63 16.95
CA ALA A 79 8.57 6.74 18.19
C ALA A 79 8.08 7.82 19.16
N LEU A 80 7.20 8.74 18.73
CA LEU A 80 6.60 9.72 19.63
C LEU A 80 5.78 9.05 20.74
N PRO A 81 5.67 9.66 21.94
CA PRO A 81 4.78 9.19 22.99
C PRO A 81 3.34 9.05 22.49
N ALA A 82 2.59 8.09 23.02
CA ALA A 82 1.21 7.82 22.59
C ALA A 82 0.32 9.05 22.76
N GLU A 83 0.52 9.81 23.83
CA GLU A 83 -0.21 11.05 24.15
C GLU A 83 0.04 12.16 23.12
N VAL A 84 1.22 12.15 22.48
CA VAL A 84 1.55 13.07 21.39
C VAL A 84 0.88 12.61 20.10
N LYS A 85 1.02 11.33 19.73
CA LYS A 85 0.39 10.78 18.52
C LYS A 85 -1.14 10.93 18.52
N GLN A 86 -1.78 10.82 19.70
CA GLN A 86 -3.22 11.01 19.89
C GLN A 86 -3.73 12.42 19.52
N GLN A 87 -2.85 13.41 19.40
CA GLN A 87 -3.23 14.76 18.95
C GLN A 87 -3.56 14.82 17.46
N TYR A 88 -3.18 13.80 16.68
CA TYR A 88 -3.40 13.73 15.24
C TYR A 88 -4.33 12.57 14.85
N PRO A 89 -5.54 12.44 15.43
CA PRO A 89 -6.36 11.25 15.24
C PRO A 89 -6.85 11.11 13.80
N LEU A 90 -7.00 9.86 13.34
CA LEU A 90 -7.66 9.54 12.08
C LEU A 90 -9.08 10.08 12.11
N LYS A 91 -9.36 11.11 11.30
CA LYS A 91 -10.68 11.74 11.24
C LYS A 91 -11.63 10.82 10.45
N LYS A 92 -12.78 10.47 11.05
CA LYS A 92 -13.75 9.55 10.43
C LYS A 92 -14.16 10.00 9.02
N GLY A 93 -14.09 9.09 8.05
CA GLY A 93 -14.47 9.35 6.67
C GLY A 93 -13.48 10.21 5.87
N THR A 94 -12.32 10.55 6.46
CA THR A 94 -11.30 11.37 5.79
C THR A 94 -10.12 10.55 5.28
N ASN A 95 -9.88 9.35 5.82
CA ASN A 95 -8.66 8.58 5.55
C ASN A 95 -7.37 9.38 5.80
N ALA A 96 -7.39 10.31 6.77
CA ALA A 96 -6.26 11.17 7.13
C ALA A 96 -6.09 11.25 8.66
N GLY A 97 -4.85 11.11 9.12
CA GLY A 97 -4.46 11.10 10.54
C GLY A 97 -3.96 9.74 11.02
N TRP A 98 -3.76 9.61 12.34
CA TRP A 98 -3.17 8.46 13.01
C TRP A 98 -4.22 7.56 13.66
N GLU A 99 -4.02 6.26 13.57
CA GLU A 99 -4.79 5.25 14.29
C GLU A 99 -3.89 4.15 14.87
N TYR A 100 -4.32 3.58 16.00
CA TYR A 100 -3.70 2.45 16.66
C TYR A 100 -4.77 1.41 17.01
N LYS A 101 -4.53 0.13 16.71
CA LYS A 101 -5.42 -1.00 17.06
C LYS A 101 -6.89 -0.83 16.64
N SER A 102 -7.16 -0.09 15.56
CA SER A 102 -8.53 0.18 15.12
C SER A 102 -9.19 -0.99 14.38
N GLN A 103 -8.41 -1.98 13.91
CA GLN A 103 -8.91 -3.15 13.18
C GLN A 103 -8.92 -4.39 14.08
N VAL A 104 -10.09 -4.68 14.66
CA VAL A 104 -10.36 -5.91 15.41
C VAL A 104 -10.93 -6.95 14.46
N ARG A 105 -10.26 -8.09 14.29
CA ARG A 105 -10.75 -9.15 13.41
C ARG A 105 -11.70 -10.09 14.17
N PRO A 106 -12.89 -10.39 13.62
CA PRO A 106 -13.85 -11.31 14.24
C PRO A 106 -13.31 -12.73 14.49
N SER A 107 -12.29 -13.16 13.75
CA SER A 107 -11.73 -14.53 13.80
C SER A 107 -10.78 -14.79 14.96
N VAL A 108 -10.09 -13.78 15.48
CA VAL A 108 -9.06 -13.91 16.54
C VAL A 108 -9.37 -13.09 17.80
N GLY A 109 -10.31 -12.14 17.74
CA GLY A 109 -10.72 -11.34 18.91
C GLY A 109 -9.65 -10.37 19.43
N THR A 110 -8.47 -10.34 18.82
CA THR A 110 -7.36 -9.40 19.10
C THR A 110 -7.26 -8.36 17.98
N ALA A 111 -6.99 -7.11 18.35
CA ALA A 111 -6.68 -6.07 17.37
C ALA A 111 -5.32 -6.38 16.70
N ASP A 112 -5.19 -6.09 15.40
CA ASP A 112 -3.86 -6.09 14.76
C ASP A 112 -2.93 -5.18 15.59
N GLU A 113 -1.80 -5.70 16.06
CA GLU A 113 -0.75 -4.93 16.74
C GLU A 113 -0.02 -4.06 15.71
N LYS A 114 -0.72 -3.03 15.22
CA LYS A 114 -0.22 -2.05 14.26
C LYS A 114 -0.73 -0.67 14.58
N GLU A 115 0.06 0.30 14.16
CA GLU A 115 -0.37 1.69 14.02
C GLU A 115 -0.12 2.18 12.60
N SER A 116 -0.84 3.23 12.22
CA SER A 116 -0.69 3.84 10.91
C SER A 116 -0.96 5.32 10.96
N TYR A 117 -0.34 6.06 10.04
CA TYR A 117 -0.58 7.49 9.83
C TYR A 117 -0.87 7.71 8.35
N GLN A 118 -2.01 8.33 8.03
CA GLN A 118 -2.43 8.58 6.66
C GLN A 118 -2.30 10.06 6.28
N TYR A 119 -1.66 10.30 5.14
CA TYR A 119 -1.61 11.58 4.46
C TYR A 119 -2.54 11.59 3.25
N THR A 120 -3.61 12.39 3.32
CA THR A 120 -4.46 12.74 2.17
C THR A 120 -4.48 14.25 2.01
N ARG A 121 -3.89 14.77 0.92
CA ARG A 121 -3.55 16.18 0.75
C ARG A 121 -4.61 17.20 1.21
N PRO A 122 -5.88 17.16 0.75
CA PRO A 122 -6.88 18.16 1.15
C PRO A 122 -7.41 18.00 2.58
N ARG A 123 -6.99 16.98 3.34
CA ARG A 123 -7.61 16.56 4.61
C ARG A 123 -6.70 16.70 5.83
N MET A 124 -5.53 17.32 5.67
CA MET A 124 -4.49 17.38 6.70
C MET A 124 -4.57 18.57 7.67
N SER A 125 -5.68 19.30 7.70
CA SER A 125 -5.83 20.41 8.65
C SER A 125 -5.70 19.89 10.09
N GLU A 126 -4.74 20.45 10.83
CA GLU A 126 -4.43 20.10 12.24
C GLU A 126 -3.92 18.66 12.44
N LEU A 127 -3.51 17.96 11.38
CA LEU A 127 -3.06 16.57 11.47
C LEU A 127 -1.55 16.41 11.31
N TRP A 128 -0.81 17.50 11.10
CA TRP A 128 0.64 17.46 10.99
C TRP A 128 1.30 17.56 12.37
N PRO A 129 2.31 16.72 12.67
CA PRO A 129 3.21 16.99 13.78
C PRO A 129 3.89 18.35 13.57
N SER A 130 4.17 19.04 14.67
CA SER A 130 4.89 20.30 14.65
C SER A 130 6.36 20.10 14.25
N GLU A 131 7.01 21.18 13.80
CA GLU A 131 8.45 21.17 13.50
C GLU A 131 9.32 20.91 14.75
N GLU A 132 8.79 21.16 15.95
CA GLU A 132 9.45 20.85 17.22
C GLU A 132 9.40 19.35 17.54
N GLU A 133 8.30 18.68 17.20
CA GLU A 133 8.17 17.23 17.39
C GLU A 133 8.96 16.46 16.35
N ILE A 134 8.83 16.84 15.07
CA ILE A 134 9.56 16.19 13.96
C ILE A 134 9.89 17.21 12.89
N THR A 135 11.11 17.73 12.94
CA THR A 135 11.59 18.70 11.95
C THR A 135 11.57 18.12 10.53
N GLY A 136 10.96 18.85 9.59
CA GLY A 136 10.91 18.49 8.18
C GLY A 136 9.98 17.33 7.82
N PHE A 137 9.14 16.86 8.75
CA PHE A 137 8.21 15.75 8.50
C PHE A 137 7.27 16.07 7.33
N ARG A 138 6.58 17.21 7.41
CA ARG A 138 5.58 17.59 6.40
C ARG A 138 6.19 17.70 5.01
N SER A 139 7.28 18.45 4.86
CA SER A 139 7.90 18.68 3.55
C SER A 139 8.41 17.38 2.92
N THR A 140 8.96 16.47 3.73
CA THR A 140 9.41 15.16 3.27
C THR A 140 8.24 14.29 2.79
N ILE A 141 7.18 14.18 3.59
CA ILE A 141 6.02 13.34 3.27
C ILE A 141 5.26 13.87 2.04
N GLU A 142 5.08 15.20 1.94
CA GLU A 142 4.45 15.83 0.77
C GLU A 142 5.31 15.64 -0.51
N ALA A 143 6.64 15.72 -0.40
CA ALA A 143 7.53 15.49 -1.55
C ALA A 143 7.52 14.02 -2.00
N PHE A 144 7.55 13.08 -1.05
CA PHE A 144 7.52 11.65 -1.34
C PHE A 144 6.20 11.22 -1.97
N GLU A 145 5.05 11.67 -1.43
CA GLU A 145 3.73 11.39 -2.01
C GLU A 145 3.61 11.90 -3.44
N ARG A 146 4.13 13.09 -3.74
CA ARG A 146 4.11 13.65 -5.11
C ARG A 146 4.87 12.77 -6.10
N LYS A 147 6.00 12.19 -5.70
CA LYS A 147 6.76 11.27 -6.55
C LYS A 147 6.02 9.96 -6.76
N CYS A 148 5.43 9.40 -5.69
CA CYS A 148 4.58 8.22 -5.79
C CYS A 148 3.39 8.47 -6.72
N TRP A 149 2.75 9.64 -6.62
CA TRP A 149 1.67 10.04 -7.52
C TRP A 149 2.13 10.06 -8.98
N SER A 150 3.30 10.64 -9.27
CA SER A 150 3.83 10.69 -10.64
C SER A 150 4.01 9.29 -11.24
N ILE A 151 4.62 8.37 -10.49
CA ILE A 151 4.78 6.97 -10.92
C ILE A 151 3.41 6.31 -11.12
N ALA A 152 2.49 6.50 -10.17
CA ALA A 152 1.15 5.94 -10.28
C ALA A 152 0.43 6.42 -11.55
N MET A 153 0.61 7.69 -11.95
CA MET A 153 0.00 8.21 -13.18
C MET A 153 0.63 7.61 -14.43
N ASP A 154 1.95 7.38 -14.45
CA ASP A 154 2.61 6.66 -15.55
C ASP A 154 2.03 5.25 -15.69
N LEU A 155 1.99 4.48 -14.59
CA LEU A 155 1.44 3.12 -14.58
C LEU A 155 -0.05 3.08 -14.97
N LEU A 156 -0.86 3.97 -14.40
CA LEU A 156 -2.28 4.08 -14.73
C LEU A 156 -2.51 4.50 -16.18
N SER A 157 -1.62 5.28 -16.78
CA SER A 157 -1.72 5.63 -18.20
C SER A 157 -1.54 4.42 -19.13
N CYS A 158 -0.70 3.45 -18.75
CA CYS A 158 -0.60 2.17 -19.44
C CYS A 158 -1.92 1.38 -19.35
N PHE A 159 -2.50 1.28 -18.15
CA PHE A 159 -3.80 0.62 -17.96
C PHE A 159 -4.93 1.31 -18.73
N ALA A 160 -4.94 2.65 -18.77
CA ALA A 160 -5.93 3.42 -19.52
C ALA A 160 -5.96 3.02 -21.00
N VAL A 161 -4.79 3.00 -21.65
CA VAL A 161 -4.68 2.61 -23.07
C VAL A 161 -5.14 1.17 -23.28
N ARG A 162 -4.77 0.24 -22.39
CA ARG A 162 -5.17 -1.17 -22.47
C ARG A 162 -6.66 -1.40 -22.23
N LEU A 163 -7.30 -0.55 -21.43
CA LEU A 163 -8.74 -0.51 -21.23
C LEU A 163 -9.49 0.19 -22.38
N GLY A 164 -8.78 0.75 -23.36
CA GLY A 164 -9.36 1.46 -24.50
C GLY A 164 -9.94 2.83 -24.14
N VAL A 165 -9.50 3.44 -23.04
CA VAL A 165 -9.86 4.81 -22.65
C VAL A 165 -8.71 5.77 -22.92
N ASP A 166 -8.99 7.07 -22.83
CA ASP A 166 -7.99 8.13 -23.01
C ASP A 166 -6.83 7.99 -22.00
N ARG A 167 -5.59 8.23 -22.46
CA ARG A 167 -4.36 8.03 -21.66
C ARG A 167 -4.38 8.79 -20.33
N ASP A 168 -4.96 9.99 -20.32
CA ASP A 168 -5.02 10.86 -19.15
C ASP A 168 -6.30 10.67 -18.31
N PHE A 169 -7.09 9.62 -18.59
CA PHE A 169 -8.34 9.33 -17.88
C PHE A 169 -8.14 9.27 -16.36
N PHE A 170 -7.18 8.48 -15.90
CA PHE A 170 -6.88 8.35 -14.47
C PHE A 170 -6.19 9.60 -13.92
N THR A 171 -5.30 10.24 -14.67
CA THR A 171 -4.64 11.49 -14.24
C THR A 171 -5.65 12.58 -13.87
N ARG A 172 -6.73 12.72 -14.64
CA ARG A 172 -7.83 13.64 -14.31
C ARG A 172 -8.62 13.20 -13.08
N ALA A 173 -8.82 11.90 -12.90
CA ALA A 173 -9.55 11.35 -11.74
C ALA A 173 -8.74 11.50 -10.43
N HIS A 174 -7.42 11.47 -10.52
CA HIS A 174 -6.47 11.60 -9.42
C HIS A 174 -5.80 12.99 -9.41
N ASP A 175 -6.48 14.06 -9.84
CA ASP A 175 -5.91 15.42 -9.82
C ASP A 175 -5.66 15.88 -8.37
N PRO A 176 -4.40 16.13 -7.96
CA PRO A 176 -4.08 16.54 -6.60
C PRO A 176 -4.67 17.90 -6.23
N GLU A 177 -4.95 18.78 -7.19
CA GLU A 177 -5.58 20.09 -6.96
C GLU A 177 -7.09 19.99 -6.72
N SER A 178 -7.69 18.82 -6.95
CA SER A 178 -9.10 18.59 -6.69
C SER A 178 -9.41 18.64 -5.19
N PRO A 179 -10.47 19.35 -4.75
CA PRO A 179 -10.93 19.26 -3.36
C PRO A 179 -11.43 17.85 -2.99
N ASN A 180 -11.71 17.03 -4.00
CA ASN A 180 -12.13 15.63 -3.85
C ASN A 180 -10.97 14.65 -4.04
N TYR A 181 -9.71 15.08 -3.98
CA TYR A 181 -8.56 14.17 -4.08
C TYR A 181 -8.60 13.11 -2.95
N GLN A 182 -8.38 11.84 -3.33
CA GLN A 182 -8.52 10.68 -2.43
C GLN A 182 -7.26 9.80 -2.33
N SER A 183 -6.26 10.00 -3.20
CA SER A 183 -5.02 9.22 -3.07
C SER A 183 -4.39 9.52 -1.70
N THR A 184 -3.88 8.46 -1.08
CA THR A 184 -3.44 8.50 0.32
C THR A 184 -2.11 7.80 0.45
N LEU A 185 -1.14 8.50 1.03
CA LEU A 185 0.10 7.88 1.48
C LEU A 185 -0.12 7.37 2.91
N ARG A 186 -0.03 6.05 3.10
CA ARG A 186 -0.21 5.40 4.40
C ARG A 186 1.14 4.92 4.94
N LEU A 187 1.59 5.53 6.03
CA LEU A 187 2.72 5.06 6.82
C LEU A 187 2.23 3.94 7.76
N LEU A 188 2.97 2.84 7.82
CA LEU A 188 2.61 1.65 8.60
C LEU A 188 3.74 1.25 9.54
N HIS A 189 3.38 0.91 10.78
CA HIS A 189 4.27 0.27 11.73
C HIS A 189 3.60 -0.97 12.31
N TYR A 190 4.18 -2.13 12.01
CA TYR A 190 3.79 -3.42 12.55
C TYR A 190 4.68 -3.74 13.75
N TYR A 191 4.07 -3.95 14.92
CA TYR A 191 4.81 -4.31 16.12
C TYR A 191 5.35 -5.74 16.02
N PRO A 192 6.47 -6.06 16.70
CA PRO A 192 6.94 -7.43 16.80
C PRO A 192 5.88 -8.30 17.49
N PHE A 193 5.75 -9.55 17.05
CA PHE A 193 4.92 -10.50 17.79
C PHE A 193 5.57 -10.81 19.14
N PRO A 194 4.77 -11.03 20.19
CA PRO A 194 5.23 -11.71 21.39
C PRO A 194 5.93 -13.03 21.04
N GLU A 195 6.99 -13.39 21.76
CA GLU A 195 7.78 -14.60 21.48
C GLU A 195 6.95 -15.88 21.49
N ASP A 196 5.91 -15.93 22.33
CA ASP A 196 4.98 -17.06 22.47
C ASP A 196 3.98 -17.19 21.31
N MET A 197 3.88 -16.18 20.45
CA MET A 197 3.04 -16.19 19.24
C MET A 197 3.84 -16.54 17.97
N LEU A 198 5.16 -16.70 18.07
CA LEU A 198 5.99 -17.10 16.93
C LEU A 198 5.73 -18.56 16.56
N GLY A 199 5.37 -18.81 15.30
CA GLY A 199 5.09 -20.16 14.78
C GLY A 199 3.71 -20.71 15.16
N VAL A 200 2.84 -19.90 15.75
CA VAL A 200 1.44 -20.26 15.97
C VAL A 200 0.65 -20.08 14.67
N ASP A 201 0.01 -21.15 14.20
CA ASP A 201 -0.84 -21.12 13.02
C ASP A 201 -2.02 -20.16 13.20
N GLY A 202 -2.40 -19.48 12.12
CA GLY A 202 -3.54 -18.54 12.12
C GLY A 202 -3.24 -17.18 12.74
N VAL A 203 -1.96 -16.84 12.94
CA VAL A 203 -1.51 -15.51 13.35
C VAL A 203 -0.91 -14.78 12.15
N TRP A 204 -1.36 -13.55 11.89
CA TRP A 204 -0.89 -12.70 10.80
C TRP A 204 -0.75 -11.25 11.25
N ARG A 205 0.23 -10.51 10.70
CA ARG A 205 0.40 -9.07 10.97
C ARG A 205 -0.66 -8.22 10.27
N ALA A 206 -0.99 -8.62 9.06
CA ALA A 206 -2.13 -8.15 8.28
C ALA A 206 -2.75 -9.37 7.62
N GLY A 207 -4.00 -9.68 7.96
CA GLY A 207 -4.76 -10.76 7.34
C GLY A 207 -5.19 -10.42 5.92
N ALA A 208 -5.52 -11.46 5.17
CA ALA A 208 -5.95 -11.38 3.77
C ALA A 208 -7.05 -10.33 3.55
N HIS A 209 -6.85 -9.48 2.54
CA HIS A 209 -7.80 -8.48 2.07
C HIS A 209 -7.47 -8.10 0.63
N THR A 210 -8.38 -7.40 -0.02
CA THR A 210 -8.12 -6.67 -1.26
C THR A 210 -8.14 -5.18 -0.97
N ASP A 211 -7.27 -4.43 -1.63
CA ASP A 211 -7.35 -2.96 -1.58
C ASP A 211 -8.59 -2.47 -2.34
N PHE A 212 -9.15 -1.35 -1.89
CA PHE A 212 -10.37 -0.76 -2.47
C PHE A 212 -10.08 0.28 -3.56
N ASP A 213 -8.80 0.60 -3.78
CA ASP A 213 -8.34 1.64 -4.70
C ASP A 213 -8.03 1.10 -6.10
N ALA A 214 -7.62 2.02 -7.00
CA ALA A 214 -7.30 1.68 -8.39
C ALA A 214 -5.89 1.08 -8.54
N LEU A 215 -4.95 1.50 -7.69
CA LEU A 215 -3.55 1.08 -7.70
C LEU A 215 -2.93 1.42 -6.35
N THR A 216 -2.26 0.45 -5.74
CA THR A 216 -1.43 0.64 -4.55
C THR A 216 0.04 0.51 -4.89
N LEU A 217 0.84 1.50 -4.52
CA LEU A 217 2.30 1.43 -4.52
C LEU A 217 2.76 1.08 -3.11
N LEU A 218 3.37 -0.08 -2.95
CA LEU A 218 3.81 -0.58 -1.66
C LEU A 218 5.35 -0.61 -1.59
N PHE A 219 5.90 0.12 -0.64
CA PHE A 219 7.32 0.10 -0.32
C PHE A 219 7.56 -0.77 0.91
N GLN A 220 8.47 -1.71 0.82
CA GLN A 220 8.91 -2.58 1.91
C GLN A 220 10.42 -2.42 2.10
N ARG A 221 10.90 -2.63 3.33
CA ARG A 221 12.34 -2.62 3.62
C ARG A 221 12.91 -4.02 3.47
N ALA A 222 14.12 -4.15 2.91
CA ALA A 222 14.83 -5.42 2.98
C ALA A 222 14.96 -5.93 4.42
N GLY A 223 14.87 -7.25 4.54
CA GLY A 223 14.84 -7.94 5.84
C GLY A 223 13.51 -7.83 6.59
N GLN A 224 12.50 -7.13 6.06
CA GLN A 224 11.16 -7.03 6.64
C GLN A 224 10.10 -7.63 5.70
N GLY A 225 10.33 -8.87 5.25
CA GLY A 225 9.37 -9.63 4.45
C GLY A 225 8.09 -10.01 5.21
N GLY A 226 7.30 -10.89 4.60
CA GLY A 226 6.03 -11.37 5.15
C GLY A 226 4.79 -10.91 4.39
N LEU A 227 4.96 -10.14 3.32
CA LEU A 227 3.88 -9.95 2.34
C LEU A 227 3.72 -11.23 1.53
N GLN A 228 2.46 -11.64 1.36
CA GLN A 228 2.10 -12.73 0.47
C GLN A 228 0.92 -12.30 -0.41
N VAL A 229 0.92 -12.77 -1.65
CA VAL A 229 -0.13 -12.48 -2.64
C VAL A 229 -0.87 -13.76 -2.99
N LEU A 230 -2.20 -13.67 -3.03
CA LEU A 230 -3.08 -14.71 -3.53
C LEU A 230 -3.72 -14.21 -4.83
N PRO A 231 -3.35 -14.75 -6.01
CA PRO A 231 -3.92 -14.31 -7.27
C PRO A 231 -5.43 -14.49 -7.32
N GLY A 232 -6.14 -13.45 -7.77
CA GLY A 232 -7.58 -13.41 -7.73
C GLY A 232 -8.26 -14.55 -8.51
N ALA A 233 -7.66 -14.98 -9.63
CA ALA A 233 -8.14 -16.08 -10.47
C ALA A 233 -7.96 -17.47 -9.82
N GLU A 234 -6.98 -17.60 -8.93
CA GLU A 234 -6.60 -18.86 -8.26
C GLU A 234 -6.96 -18.86 -6.77
N ALA A 235 -7.70 -17.85 -6.30
CA ALA A 235 -7.94 -17.62 -4.87
C ALA A 235 -8.59 -18.82 -4.15
N GLN A 236 -9.34 -19.66 -4.87
CA GLN A 236 -9.92 -20.90 -4.31
C GLN A 236 -8.87 -21.92 -3.87
N GLY A 237 -7.68 -21.90 -4.48
CA GLY A 237 -6.59 -22.81 -4.13
C GLY A 237 -5.84 -22.42 -2.85
N GLN A 238 -6.05 -21.20 -2.33
CA GLN A 238 -5.38 -20.67 -1.13
C GLN A 238 -3.85 -20.86 -1.15
N ALA A 239 -3.26 -20.78 -2.34
CA ALA A 239 -1.82 -20.88 -2.56
C ALA A 239 -1.21 -19.48 -2.62
N TRP A 240 -0.58 -19.09 -1.51
CA TRP A 240 -0.02 -17.77 -1.25
C TRP A 240 1.43 -17.68 -1.74
N THR A 241 1.75 -16.64 -2.49
CA THR A 241 3.10 -16.41 -3.02
C THR A 241 3.82 -15.34 -2.20
N PRO A 242 4.95 -15.65 -1.56
CA PRO A 242 5.79 -14.66 -0.89
C PRO A 242 6.24 -13.57 -1.88
N VAL A 243 6.21 -12.32 -1.44
CA VAL A 243 6.82 -11.21 -2.15
C VAL A 243 8.07 -10.80 -1.38
N GLU A 244 9.22 -11.15 -1.90
CA GLU A 244 10.50 -10.79 -1.31
C GLU A 244 10.77 -9.29 -1.53
N PRO A 245 11.08 -8.52 -0.47
CA PRO A 245 11.51 -7.14 -0.63
C PRO A 245 12.82 -7.08 -1.41
N ALA A 246 12.88 -6.20 -2.41
CA ALA A 246 14.07 -5.88 -3.20
C ALA A 246 14.50 -4.44 -2.88
N ASP A 247 15.80 -4.21 -2.75
CA ASP A 247 16.38 -2.89 -2.42
C ASP A 247 16.89 -2.13 -3.67
N ASP A 248 16.74 -2.72 -4.85
CA ASP A 248 17.27 -2.26 -6.15
C ASP A 248 16.19 -1.80 -7.15
#